data_AF-A0A7K3ZWI7-F1
#
_entry.id   AF-A0A7K3ZWI7-F1
#
_cell.length_a   1.000
_cell.length_b   1.000
_cell.length_c   1.000
_cell.angle_alpha   90.00
_cell.angle_beta   90.00
_cell.angle_gamma   90.00
#
_symmetry.space_group_name_H-M   'P 1'
#
loop_
_entity.id
_entity.type
_entity.pdbx_description
1 polymer ?
#
loop_
_entity_poly.entity_id
_entity_poly.type
_entity_poly.pdbx_seq_one_letter_code
_entity_poly.pdbx_strand_id
1 'polypeptide(L)'
;CMIAAAIKRAIEEGASPAAIRAMDDMEFFAFLASAGGYAAEMAERIRSRRIFKRAVYVGLECLDPSLLRINEKILTSEIAHEAGADDDYILLDNPALPDAQEGSFPALVDGEVRPLREVSPLVSILERAHKATWRFGVYCREEDRENVAQAARRALNLKKNKLIYKYIDTF
;
A
#
# COMPACT_ATOMS: atom_id res chain seq x y z
N CYS A 1 -0.93 -5.84 0.26
CA CYS A 1 -1.91 -6.30 -0.77
C CYS A 1 -2.47 -7.68 -0.38
N MET A 2 -3.59 -8.11 -0.99
CA MET A 2 -4.31 -9.34 -0.58
C MET A 2 -3.48 -10.63 -0.68
N ILE A 3 -2.68 -10.78 -1.74
CA ILE A 3 -1.79 -11.94 -1.89
C ILE A 3 -0.77 -11.98 -0.75
N ALA A 4 -0.13 -10.86 -0.45
CA ALA A 4 0.83 -10.79 0.65
C ALA A 4 0.18 -11.10 2.01
N ALA A 5 -1.08 -10.69 2.23
CA ALA A 5 -1.83 -11.04 3.44
C ALA A 5 -2.11 -12.54 3.52
N ALA A 6 -2.53 -13.17 2.40
CA ALA A 6 -2.73 -14.61 2.31
C ALA A 6 -1.44 -15.40 2.63
N ILE A 7 -0.31 -14.97 2.09
CA ILE A 7 1.01 -15.57 2.36
C ILE A 7 1.37 -15.45 3.84
N LYS A 8 1.25 -14.24 4.42
CA LYS A 8 1.55 -14.00 5.83
C LYS A 8 0.72 -14.93 6.72
N ARG A 9 -0.59 -15.01 6.48
CA ARG A 9 -1.49 -15.87 7.24
C ARG A 9 -1.15 -17.34 7.09
N ALA A 10 -0.89 -17.81 5.88
CA ALA A 10 -0.48 -19.20 5.64
C ALA A 10 0.82 -19.55 6.39
N ILE A 11 1.80 -18.64 6.44
CA ILE A 11 3.04 -18.83 7.19
C ILE A 11 2.77 -18.84 8.71
N GLU A 12 1.92 -17.94 9.21
CA GLU A 12 1.51 -17.90 10.62
C GLU A 12 0.77 -19.20 11.04
N GLU A 13 0.07 -19.84 10.10
CA GLU A 13 -0.60 -21.14 10.26
C GLU A 13 0.33 -22.34 10.03
N GLY A 14 1.62 -22.12 9.78
CA GLY A 14 2.66 -23.16 9.73
C GLY A 14 3.16 -23.55 8.33
N ALA A 15 2.76 -22.84 7.28
CA ALA A 15 3.30 -23.07 5.94
C ALA A 15 4.79 -22.65 5.86
N SER A 16 5.58 -23.42 5.11
CA SER A 16 7.00 -23.15 4.93
C SER A 16 7.23 -21.98 3.95
N PRO A 17 7.90 -20.89 4.37
CA PRO A 17 8.23 -19.78 3.47
C PRO A 17 9.13 -20.20 2.30
N ALA A 18 10.05 -21.15 2.54
CA ALA A 18 10.94 -21.67 1.51
C ALA A 18 10.18 -22.49 0.47
N ALA A 19 9.16 -23.26 0.90
CA ALA A 19 8.30 -24.01 -0.02
C ALA A 19 7.45 -23.07 -0.88
N ILE A 20 6.83 -22.04 -0.26
CA ILE A 20 6.03 -21.04 -0.99
C ILE A 20 6.90 -20.32 -2.04
N ARG A 21 8.13 -19.95 -1.70
CA ARG A 21 9.06 -19.28 -2.64
C ARG A 21 9.44 -20.14 -3.84
N ALA A 22 9.35 -21.46 -3.73
CA ALA A 22 9.69 -22.39 -4.80
C ALA A 22 8.53 -22.67 -5.76
N MET A 23 7.30 -22.26 -5.41
CA MET A 23 6.10 -22.50 -6.23
C MET A 23 6.02 -21.53 -7.41
N ASP A 24 5.51 -22.02 -8.54
CA ASP A 24 5.01 -21.14 -9.60
C ASP A 24 3.63 -20.54 -9.25
N ASP A 25 3.11 -19.66 -10.10
CA ASP A 25 1.82 -18.99 -9.86
C ASP A 25 0.65 -19.99 -9.71
N MET A 26 0.63 -21.05 -10.52
CA MET A 26 -0.46 -22.02 -10.53
C MET A 26 -0.40 -22.93 -9.31
N GLU A 27 0.78 -23.43 -8.97
CA GLU A 27 1.06 -24.16 -7.74
C GLU A 27 0.71 -23.31 -6.51
N PHE A 28 1.07 -22.03 -6.52
CA PHE A 28 0.81 -21.12 -5.42
C PHE A 28 -0.69 -20.88 -5.21
N PHE A 29 -1.47 -20.64 -6.26
CA PHE A 29 -2.93 -20.49 -6.13
C PHE A 29 -3.63 -21.80 -5.74
N ALA A 30 -3.11 -22.95 -6.15
CA ALA A 30 -3.59 -24.26 -5.69
C ALA A 30 -3.27 -24.48 -4.21
N PHE A 31 -2.05 -24.14 -3.77
CA PHE A 31 -1.63 -24.16 -2.38
C PHE A 31 -2.55 -23.31 -1.50
N LEU A 32 -2.77 -22.03 -1.85
CA LEU A 32 -3.64 -21.15 -1.08
C LEU A 32 -5.07 -21.69 -0.98
N ALA A 33 -5.60 -22.27 -2.07
CA ALA A 33 -6.91 -22.91 -2.05
C ALA A 33 -6.95 -24.13 -1.11
N SER A 34 -5.88 -24.92 -1.08
CA SER A 34 -5.77 -26.11 -0.21
C SER A 34 -5.53 -25.78 1.27
N ALA A 35 -4.88 -24.65 1.56
CA ALA A 35 -4.63 -24.19 2.92
C ALA A 35 -5.93 -23.86 3.67
N GLY A 36 -7.01 -23.54 2.94
CA GLY A 36 -8.30 -23.22 3.52
C GLY A 36 -8.33 -21.84 4.19
N GLY A 37 -9.40 -21.60 4.96
CA GLY A 37 -9.56 -20.39 5.77
C GLY A 37 -9.37 -19.08 5.00
N TYR A 38 -8.66 -18.14 5.63
CA TYR A 38 -8.41 -16.81 5.08
C TYR A 38 -7.56 -16.86 3.79
N ALA A 39 -6.56 -17.74 3.72
CA ALA A 39 -5.69 -17.87 2.54
C ALA A 39 -6.49 -18.29 1.30
N ALA A 40 -7.39 -19.27 1.45
CA ALA A 40 -8.27 -19.72 0.38
C ALA A 40 -9.28 -18.63 -0.02
N GLU A 41 -9.82 -17.88 0.94
CA GLU A 41 -10.71 -16.75 0.65
C GLU A 41 -10.00 -15.67 -0.18
N MET A 42 -8.78 -15.29 0.20
CA MET A 42 -8.03 -14.28 -0.53
C MET A 42 -7.75 -14.71 -1.97
N ALA A 43 -7.32 -15.97 -2.17
CA ALA A 43 -7.12 -16.55 -3.50
C ALA A 43 -8.41 -16.50 -4.34
N GLU A 44 -9.54 -16.87 -3.75
CA GLU A 44 -10.82 -16.86 -4.44
C GLU A 44 -11.31 -15.45 -4.79
N ARG A 45 -11.15 -14.49 -3.88
CA ARG A 45 -11.46 -13.09 -4.17
C ARG A 45 -10.65 -12.55 -5.33
N ILE A 46 -9.36 -12.89 -5.42
CA ILE A 46 -8.50 -12.47 -6.53
C ILE A 46 -8.97 -13.09 -7.85
N ARG A 47 -9.22 -14.41 -7.88
CA ARG A 47 -9.73 -15.11 -9.08
C ARG A 47 -11.08 -14.56 -9.55
N SER A 48 -11.99 -14.31 -8.61
CA SER A 48 -13.33 -13.74 -8.87
C SER A 48 -13.35 -12.21 -9.04
N ARG A 49 -12.18 -11.56 -9.05
CA ARG A 49 -12.03 -10.08 -9.14
C ARG A 49 -12.77 -9.30 -8.04
N ARG A 50 -13.09 -9.93 -6.91
CA ARG A 50 -13.66 -9.30 -5.71
C ARG A 50 -12.57 -8.71 -4.80
N ILE A 51 -11.79 -7.81 -5.38
CA ILE A 51 -10.65 -7.16 -4.71
C ILE A 51 -11.09 -6.18 -3.62
N PHE A 52 -10.23 -5.99 -2.62
CA PHE A 52 -10.44 -4.97 -1.58
C PHE A 52 -10.53 -3.58 -2.21
N LYS A 53 -11.44 -2.76 -1.67
CA LYS A 53 -11.75 -1.42 -2.13
C LYS A 53 -10.94 -0.39 -1.36
N ARG A 54 -10.63 0.71 -2.04
CA ARG A 54 -9.97 1.89 -1.45
C ARG A 54 -10.92 2.60 -0.49
N ALA A 55 -10.60 2.57 0.80
CA ALA A 55 -11.25 3.34 1.85
C ALA A 55 -10.60 4.73 1.99
N VAL A 56 -9.27 4.79 2.01
CA VAL A 56 -8.47 6.02 2.01
C VAL A 56 -7.35 5.90 0.98
N TYR A 57 -7.08 6.98 0.26
CA TYR A 57 -5.98 7.06 -0.71
C TYR A 57 -5.52 8.51 -0.83
N VAL A 58 -4.41 8.85 -0.17
CA VAL A 58 -3.98 10.25 0.03
C VAL A 58 -2.48 10.42 -0.21
N GLY A 59 -2.07 11.62 -0.65
CA GLY A 59 -0.66 11.97 -0.82
C GLY A 59 0.01 12.42 0.49
N LEU A 60 1.32 12.63 0.43
CA LEU A 60 2.15 13.07 1.56
C LEU A 60 1.65 14.40 2.17
N GLU A 61 1.10 15.30 1.36
CA GLU A 61 0.59 16.61 1.76
C GLU A 61 -0.64 16.55 2.68
N CYS A 62 -1.23 15.37 2.84
CA CYS A 62 -2.38 15.11 3.69
C CYS A 62 -1.99 14.47 5.03
N LEU A 63 -0.77 13.95 5.15
CA LEU A 63 -0.30 13.22 6.31
C LEU A 63 0.64 14.08 7.15
N ASP A 64 0.59 13.88 8.46
CA ASP A 64 1.62 14.37 9.34
C ASP A 64 2.90 13.50 9.15
N PRO A 65 4.10 14.10 9.02
CA PRO A 65 5.35 13.36 8.86
C PRO A 65 5.61 12.30 9.94
N SER A 66 5.07 12.48 11.15
CA SER A 66 5.15 11.50 12.23
C SER A 66 4.41 10.20 11.91
N LEU A 67 3.33 10.27 11.12
CA LEU A 67 2.53 9.10 10.70
C LEU A 67 3.26 8.21 9.70
N LEU A 68 4.31 8.70 9.03
CA LEU A 68 5.10 7.93 8.07
C LEU A 68 5.93 6.82 8.74
N ARG A 69 6.15 6.91 10.05
CA ARG A 69 6.90 5.92 10.84
C ARG A 69 6.00 5.07 11.74
N ILE A 70 4.68 5.11 11.53
CA ILE A 70 3.74 4.32 12.31
C ILE A 70 3.91 2.83 12.04
N ASN A 71 3.74 2.03 13.09
CA ASN A 71 3.61 0.58 12.95
C ASN A 71 2.25 0.25 12.33
N GLU A 72 2.27 -0.29 11.11
CA GLU A 72 1.07 -0.65 10.35
C GLU A 72 0.12 -1.55 11.15
N LYS A 73 0.63 -2.52 11.93
CA LYS A 73 -0.24 -3.43 12.70
C LYS A 73 -1.06 -2.68 13.76
N ILE A 74 -0.46 -1.70 14.43
CA ILE A 74 -1.14 -0.91 15.47
C ILE A 74 -2.23 -0.07 14.83
N LEU A 75 -1.92 0.62 13.73
CA LEU A 75 -2.89 1.45 13.02
C LEU A 75 -4.02 0.63 12.40
N THR A 76 -3.73 -0.53 11.82
CA THR A 76 -4.77 -1.44 11.31
C THR A 76 -5.74 -1.85 12.41
N SER A 77 -5.21 -2.23 13.58
CA SER A 77 -6.02 -2.65 14.74
C SER A 77 -6.89 -1.50 15.27
N GLU A 78 -6.34 -0.29 15.36
CA GLU A 78 -7.10 0.91 15.75
C GLU A 78 -8.25 1.21 14.79
N ILE A 79 -7.97 1.19 13.48
CA ILE A 79 -8.98 1.42 12.44
C ILE A 79 -10.05 0.33 12.46
N ALA A 80 -9.66 -0.94 12.58
CA ALA A 80 -10.56 -2.09 12.65
C ALA A 80 -11.52 -1.97 13.85
N HIS A 81 -10.96 -1.68 15.03
CA HIS A 81 -11.73 -1.50 16.26
C HIS A 81 -12.75 -0.37 16.13
N GLU A 82 -12.35 0.80 15.63
CA GLU A 82 -13.26 1.93 15.44
C GLU A 82 -14.32 1.66 14.35
N ALA A 83 -13.95 0.95 13.28
CA ALA A 83 -14.86 0.63 12.18
C ALA A 83 -15.82 -0.53 12.48
N GLY A 84 -15.59 -1.30 13.56
CA GLY A 84 -16.30 -2.55 13.82
C GLY A 84 -16.03 -3.61 12.76
N ALA A 85 -14.84 -3.57 12.14
CA ALA A 85 -14.40 -4.49 11.12
C ALA A 85 -13.31 -5.42 11.65
N ASP A 86 -13.07 -6.51 10.94
CA ASP A 86 -12.01 -7.45 11.23
C ASP A 86 -10.67 -6.91 10.67
N ASP A 87 -9.62 -6.91 11.49
CA ASP A 87 -8.31 -6.32 11.16
C ASP A 87 -7.60 -7.09 10.04
N ASP A 88 -7.83 -8.39 9.93
CA ASP A 88 -7.35 -9.23 8.82
C ASP A 88 -7.90 -8.78 7.47
N TYR A 89 -9.02 -8.07 7.45
CA TYR A 89 -9.67 -7.56 6.24
C TYR A 89 -9.36 -6.09 5.95
N ILE A 90 -8.41 -5.50 6.67
CA ILE A 90 -7.92 -4.15 6.43
C ILE A 90 -6.44 -4.21 6.05
N LEU A 91 -6.13 -3.68 4.87
CA LEU A 91 -4.77 -3.61 4.36
C LEU A 91 -4.32 -2.15 4.35
N LEU A 92 -3.16 -1.91 4.96
CA LEU A 92 -2.43 -0.67 4.82
C LEU A 92 -1.36 -0.80 3.74
N ASP A 93 -1.14 0.31 3.05
CA ASP A 93 -0.10 0.48 2.05
C ASP A 93 0.63 1.79 2.36
N ASN A 94 1.75 1.66 3.06
CA ASN A 94 2.65 2.75 3.40
C ASN A 94 4.00 2.55 2.70
N PRO A 95 4.10 2.85 1.40
CA PRO A 95 5.35 2.68 0.67
C PRO A 95 6.45 3.55 1.27
N ALA A 96 7.69 3.08 1.20
CA ALA A 96 8.84 3.91 1.56
C ALA A 96 8.79 5.25 0.79
N LEU A 97 9.29 6.32 1.41
CA LEU A 97 9.43 7.58 0.70
C LEU A 97 10.31 7.36 -0.52
N PRO A 98 9.95 7.95 -1.68
CA PRO A 98 10.77 7.81 -2.87
C PRO A 98 12.11 8.49 -2.60
N ASP A 99 13.17 7.69 -2.63
CA ASP A 99 14.52 8.18 -2.54
C ASP A 99 14.88 8.84 -3.88
N ALA A 100 15.31 10.10 -3.83
CA ALA A 100 15.73 10.89 -4.98
C ALA A 100 17.13 10.44 -5.46
N GLN A 101 17.28 9.16 -5.77
CA GLN A 101 18.57 8.53 -6.10
C GLN A 101 19.04 8.98 -7.48
N GLU A 102 18.14 9.09 -8.46
CA GLU A 102 18.49 9.46 -9.85
C GLU A 102 19.11 10.85 -9.96
N GLY A 103 18.66 11.84 -9.19
CA GLY A 103 19.29 13.16 -9.17
C GLY A 103 20.56 13.24 -8.35
N SER A 104 20.88 12.21 -7.55
CA SER A 104 22.15 12.13 -6.84
C SER A 104 23.31 11.63 -7.71
N PHE A 105 23.02 11.12 -8.91
CA PHE A 105 24.06 10.64 -9.82
C PHE A 105 25.07 11.75 -10.15
N PRO A 106 26.37 11.44 -10.14
CA PRO A 106 27.41 12.42 -10.45
C PRO A 106 27.41 12.76 -11.95
N ALA A 107 27.45 14.04 -12.27
CA ALA A 107 27.60 14.59 -13.61
C ALA A 107 28.85 15.48 -13.65
N LEU A 108 29.68 15.32 -14.68
CA LEU A 108 30.84 16.19 -14.93
C LEU A 108 30.39 17.37 -15.80
N VAL A 109 30.44 18.58 -15.26
CA VAL A 109 30.09 19.82 -15.96
C VAL A 109 31.20 20.84 -15.70
N ASP A 110 31.78 21.38 -16.78
CA ASP A 110 32.88 22.36 -16.72
C ASP A 110 34.07 21.93 -15.83
N GLY A 111 34.33 20.61 -15.75
CA GLY A 111 35.43 20.04 -14.96
C GLY A 111 35.09 19.78 -13.49
N GLU A 112 33.90 20.13 -13.03
CA GLU A 112 33.43 19.84 -11.66
C GLU A 112 32.40 18.71 -11.65
N VAL A 113 32.47 17.84 -10.63
CA VAL A 113 31.49 16.78 -10.42
C VAL A 113 30.37 17.32 -9.55
N ARG A 114 29.15 17.33 -10.08
CA ARG A 114 27.95 17.82 -9.40
C ARG A 114 26.80 16.81 -9.49
N PRO A 115 25.85 16.80 -8.53
CA PRO A 115 24.65 15.97 -8.64
C PRO A 115 23.82 16.33 -9.87
N LEU A 116 23.30 15.32 -10.56
CA LEU A 116 22.55 15.49 -11.81
C LEU A 116 21.34 16.41 -11.66
N ARG A 117 20.68 16.42 -10.49
CA ARG A 117 19.54 17.32 -10.21
C ARG A 117 19.90 18.80 -10.29
N GLU A 118 21.16 19.17 -10.00
CA GLU A 118 21.59 20.57 -9.99
C GLU A 118 21.87 21.10 -11.39
N VAL A 119 22.19 20.21 -12.32
CA VAL A 119 22.61 20.56 -13.69
C VAL A 119 21.54 20.20 -14.73
N SER A 120 20.54 19.40 -14.36
CA SER A 120 19.43 18.99 -15.23
C SER A 120 18.06 19.38 -14.65
N PRO A 121 17.41 20.43 -15.18
CA PRO A 121 16.04 20.79 -14.81
C PRO A 121 15.04 19.65 -15.03
N LEU A 122 15.25 18.82 -16.06
CA LEU A 122 14.40 17.65 -16.35
C LEU A 122 14.38 16.67 -15.18
N VAL A 123 15.56 16.33 -14.64
CA VAL A 123 15.68 15.38 -13.52
C VAL A 123 15.01 15.93 -12.28
N SER A 124 15.20 17.22 -11.98
CA SER A 124 14.48 17.90 -10.89
C SER A 124 12.96 17.84 -11.03
N ILE A 125 12.42 17.96 -12.26
CA ILE A 125 10.99 17.85 -12.54
C ILE A 125 10.51 16.41 -12.33
N LEU A 126 11.26 15.42 -12.84
CA LEU A 126 10.93 14.00 -12.70
C LEU A 126 10.93 13.54 -11.24
N GLU A 127 11.90 13.96 -10.43
CA GLU A 127 11.94 13.63 -8.99
C GLU A 127 10.71 14.18 -8.25
N ARG A 128 10.33 15.44 -8.54
CA ARG A 128 9.13 16.06 -7.95
C ARG A 128 7.86 15.35 -8.40
N ALA A 129 7.77 15.01 -9.68
CA ALA A 129 6.64 14.26 -10.23
C ALA A 129 6.53 12.88 -9.57
N HIS A 130 7.64 12.15 -9.45
CA HIS A 130 7.67 10.86 -8.77
C HIS A 130 7.23 10.96 -7.31
N LYS A 131 7.76 11.93 -6.56
CA LYS A 131 7.32 12.20 -5.18
C LYS A 131 5.82 12.52 -5.10
N ALA A 132 5.29 13.26 -6.06
CA ALA A 132 3.86 13.58 -6.14
C ALA A 132 2.98 12.36 -6.49
N THR A 133 3.53 11.24 -6.92
CA THR A 133 2.79 9.97 -7.14
C THR A 133 2.70 9.11 -5.88
N TRP A 134 3.50 9.38 -4.84
CA TRP A 134 3.47 8.62 -3.60
C TRP A 134 2.09 8.71 -2.94
N ARG A 135 1.53 7.57 -2.51
CA ARG A 135 0.22 7.53 -1.87
C ARG A 135 0.24 6.57 -0.68
N PHE A 136 -0.43 6.96 0.38
CA PHE A 136 -0.82 6.09 1.48
C PHE A 136 -2.21 5.54 1.21
N GLY A 137 -2.37 4.22 1.31
CA GLY A 137 -3.61 3.52 1.04
C GLY A 137 -4.15 2.77 2.24
N VAL A 138 -5.46 2.85 2.46
CA VAL A 138 -6.22 1.93 3.31
C VAL A 138 -7.23 1.21 2.43
N TYR A 139 -7.20 -0.12 2.46
CA TYR A 139 -8.05 -0.97 1.65
C TYR A 139 -8.81 -1.95 2.55
N CYS A 140 -10.06 -2.24 2.23
CA CYS A 140 -10.86 -3.20 2.97
C CYS A 140 -11.90 -3.86 2.07
N ARG A 141 -12.72 -4.75 2.63
CA ARG A 141 -13.87 -5.31 1.91
C ARG A 141 -14.85 -4.20 1.51
N GLU A 142 -15.67 -4.47 0.50
CA GLU A 142 -16.58 -3.47 -0.06
C GLU A 142 -17.66 -3.06 0.96
N GLU A 143 -18.18 -4.05 1.69
CA GLU A 143 -19.13 -3.92 2.78
C GLU A 143 -18.62 -3.06 3.95
N ASP A 144 -17.32 -3.08 4.22
CA ASP A 144 -16.72 -2.34 5.35
C ASP A 144 -16.22 -0.94 4.95
N ARG A 145 -16.28 -0.61 3.65
CA ARG A 145 -15.59 0.54 3.06
C ARG A 145 -15.92 1.87 3.74
N GLU A 146 -17.20 2.13 3.99
CA GLU A 146 -17.62 3.41 4.55
C GLU A 146 -17.15 3.58 5.99
N ASN A 147 -17.36 2.56 6.83
CA ASN A 147 -16.94 2.57 8.23
C ASN A 147 -15.42 2.68 8.36
N VAL A 148 -14.68 1.86 7.61
CA VAL A 148 -13.20 1.90 7.59
C VAL A 148 -12.69 3.25 7.08
N ALA A 149 -13.34 3.85 6.07
CA ALA A 149 -12.94 5.17 5.60
C ALA A 149 -13.12 6.26 6.67
N GLN A 150 -14.19 6.21 7.47
CA GLN A 150 -14.39 7.18 8.56
C GLN A 150 -13.39 6.97 9.69
N ALA A 151 -13.17 5.73 10.13
CA ALA A 151 -12.19 5.38 11.16
C ALA A 151 -10.77 5.78 10.73
N ALA A 152 -10.35 5.39 9.53
CA ALA A 152 -9.03 5.73 9.00
C ALA A 152 -8.80 7.25 8.89
N ARG A 153 -9.83 8.03 8.52
CA ARG A 153 -9.72 9.50 8.49
C ARG A 153 -9.48 10.09 9.87
N ARG A 154 -10.08 9.53 10.91
CA ARG A 154 -9.90 9.99 12.29
C ARG A 154 -8.53 9.59 12.83
N ALA A 155 -8.16 8.32 12.69
CA ALA A 155 -6.85 7.80 13.10
C ALA A 155 -5.68 8.55 12.43
N LEU A 156 -5.82 8.88 11.14
CA LEU A 156 -4.82 9.62 10.37
C LEU A 156 -4.96 11.14 10.43
N ASN A 157 -5.92 11.66 11.22
CA ASN A 157 -6.22 13.09 11.36
C ASN A 157 -6.39 13.81 10.00
N LEU A 158 -7.04 13.16 9.04
CA LEU A 158 -7.22 13.67 7.69
C LEU A 158 -8.30 14.77 7.69
N LYS A 159 -7.91 15.98 7.28
CA LYS A 159 -8.87 17.08 7.09
C LYS A 159 -9.92 16.70 6.03
N LYS A 160 -11.20 16.97 6.32
CA LYS A 160 -12.38 16.61 5.49
C LYS A 160 -12.27 16.92 3.98
N ASN A 161 -11.42 17.87 3.58
CA ASN A 161 -11.38 18.43 2.22
C ASN A 161 -10.16 18.10 1.34
N LYS A 162 -9.20 17.27 1.77
CA LYS A 162 -8.08 16.93 0.88
C LYS A 162 -8.34 15.62 0.17
N LEU A 163 -8.90 15.76 -1.05
CA LEU A 163 -8.92 14.82 -2.17
C LEU A 163 -8.70 13.34 -1.79
N ILE A 164 -9.79 12.63 -1.48
CA ILE A 164 -9.84 11.24 -1.94
C ILE A 164 -9.97 11.34 -3.44
N TYR A 165 -8.92 10.97 -4.18
CA TYR A 165 -9.02 10.79 -5.63
C TYR A 165 -10.02 9.66 -5.89
N LYS A 166 -11.30 10.01 -6.00
CA LYS A 166 -12.31 9.13 -6.57
C LYS A 166 -11.91 8.95 -8.03
N TYR A 167 -11.54 7.74 -8.40
CA TYR A 167 -11.57 7.37 -9.82
C TYR A 167 -13.02 7.59 -10.27
N ILE A 168 -13.21 8.49 -11.22
CA ILE A 168 -14.49 8.69 -11.87
C ILE A 168 -14.64 7.48 -12.80
N ASP A 169 -15.56 6.57 -12.47
CA ASP A 169 -15.94 5.44 -13.33
C ASP A 169 -16.72 5.98 -14.54
N THR A 170 -16.03 6.64 -15.47
CA THR A 170 -16.63 7.05 -16.75
C THR A 170 -15.71 6.61 -17.88
N PHE A 171 -16.04 5.45 -18.43
CA PHE A 171 -15.74 5.05 -19.80
C PHE A 171 -17.00 4.41 -20.38
#